data_AF-A0A0C2I9X9-F1
#
_entry.id   AF-A0A0C2I9X9-F1
#
_cell.length_a   1.000
_cell.length_b   1.000
_cell.length_c   1.000
_cell.angle_alpha   90.00
_cell.angle_beta   90.00
_cell.angle_gamma   90.00
#
_symmetry.space_group_name_H-M   'P 1'
#
loop_
_entity.id
_entity.type
_entity.pdbx_description
1 polymer ?
#
loop_
_entity_poly.entity_id
_entity_poly.type
_entity_poly.pdbx_seq_one_letter_code
_entity_poly.pdbx_strand_id
1 'polypeptide(L)' 'MERKHLNRLQAEYARLLEHKRIHSLDIPDDFRYMDPELVDMLEDAVKPYLTP' A
#
# COMPACT_ATOMS: atom_id res chain seq x y z
N MET A 1 -2.83 3.93 -3.46
CA MET A 1 -1.44 3.51 -3.05
C MET A 1 -0.66 2.97 -4.25
N GLU A 2 -0.41 3.81 -5.23
CA GLU A 2 0.40 3.46 -6.40
C GLU A 2 1.90 3.52 -6.11
N ARG A 3 2.71 2.85 -6.94
CA ARG A 3 4.18 2.88 -6.91
C ARG A 3 4.79 4.29 -6.84
N LYS A 4 4.07 5.31 -7.33
CA LYS A 4 4.47 6.72 -7.23
C LYS A 4 4.61 7.20 -5.78
N HIS A 5 3.73 6.76 -4.88
CA HIS A 5 3.81 7.08 -3.46
C HIS A 5 5.05 6.43 -2.82
N LEU A 6 5.34 5.17 -3.19
CA LEU A 6 6.55 4.48 -2.75
C LEU A 6 7.82 5.21 -3.19
N ASN A 7 7.88 5.62 -4.45
CA ASN A 7 9.03 6.37 -4.99
C ASN A 7 9.24 7.71 -4.26
N ARG A 8 8.15 8.44 -3.98
CA ARG A 8 8.22 9.68 -3.20
C ARG A 8 8.72 9.43 -1.78
N LEU A 9 8.22 8.38 -1.13
CA LEU A 9 8.60 8.01 0.23
C LEU A 9 10.07 7.59 0.30
N GLN A 10 10.56 6.82 -0.68
CA GLN A 10 11.98 6.48 -0.80
C GLN A 10 12.83 7.72 -1.04
N ALA A 11 12.42 8.65 -1.90
CA ALA A 11 13.17 9.87 -2.15
C ALA A 11 13.30 10.77 -0.92
N GLU A 12 12.23 10.92 -0.13
CA GLU A 12 12.21 11.79 1.06
C GLU A 12 12.76 11.09 2.33
N TYR A 13 12.59 9.77 2.46
CA TYR A 13 12.83 9.04 3.71
C TYR A 13 13.70 7.77 3.56
N ALA A 14 14.52 7.64 2.50
CA ALA A 14 15.36 6.46 2.23
C ALA A 14 16.04 5.85 3.48
N ARG A 15 16.70 6.68 4.29
CA ARG A 15 17.40 6.24 5.52
C ARG A 15 16.47 5.62 6.57
N LEU A 16 15.24 6.11 6.71
CA LEU A 16 14.26 5.57 7.66
C LEU A 16 13.62 4.28 7.16
N LEU A 17 13.66 4.06 5.85
CA LEU A 17 13.04 2.93 5.16
C LEU A 17 14.01 1.77 4.93
N GLU A 18 15.31 1.96 5.16
CA GLU A 18 16.38 0.97 4.91
C GLU A 18 16.11 -0.41 5.54
N HIS A 19 15.41 -0.45 6.67
CA HIS A 19 15.07 -1.69 7.37
C HIS A 19 13.56 -1.97 7.41
N LYS A 20 12.76 -1.27 6.60
CA LYS A 20 11.31 -1.43 6.54
C LYS A 20 10.90 -1.93 5.17
N ARG A 21 10.27 -3.09 5.12
CA ARG A 21 9.71 -3.64 3.89
C ARG A 21 8.39 -2.95 3.59
N ILE A 22 8.36 -2.12 2.55
CA ILE A 22 7.14 -1.43 2.12
C ILE A 22 6.56 -2.17 0.91
N HIS A 23 5.28 -2.51 1.01
CA HIS A 23 4.51 -3.10 -0.08
C HIS A 23 3.50 -2.08 -0.61
N SER A 24 3.57 -1.81 -1.92
CA SER A 24 2.56 -1.02 -2.61
C SER A 24 1.48 -1.98 -3.09
N LEU A 25 0.23 -1.76 -2.66
CA LEU A 25 -0.90 -2.63 -3.03
C LEU A 25 -1.46 -2.30 -4.43
N ASP A 26 -0.97 -1.23 -5.08
CA ASP A 26 -1.36 -0.80 -6.43
C ASP A 26 -2.88 -0.54 -6.58
N ILE A 27 -3.53 -0.18 -5.46
CA ILE A 27 -4.96 0.14 -5.40
C ILE A 27 -5.16 1.60 -5.84
N PRO A 28 -6.06 1.89 -6.79
CA PRO A 28 -6.37 3.25 -7.21
C PRO A 28 -7.05 4.03 -6.07
N ASP A 29 -6.78 5.33 -5.97
CA ASP A 29 -7.35 6.20 -4.93
C ASP A 29 -8.78 6.71 -5.27
N ASP A 30 -9.47 6.06 -6.21
CA ASP A 30 -10.79 6.47 -6.73
C ASP A 30 -11.98 5.90 -5.93
N PHE A 31 -11.77 5.61 -4.64
CA PHE A 31 -12.79 5.04 -3.78
C PHE A 31 -13.34 6.06 -2.77
N ARG A 32 -14.63 5.94 -2.45
CA ARG A 32 -15.23 6.73 -1.37
C ARG A 32 -14.75 6.22 -0.02
N TYR A 33 -14.86 7.09 0.99
CA TYR A 33 -14.58 6.72 2.37
C TYR A 33 -15.49 5.54 2.78
N MET A 34 -14.88 4.43 3.18
CA MET A 34 -15.55 3.17 3.55
C MET A 34 -16.37 2.52 2.43
N ASP A 35 -15.93 2.67 1.17
CA ASP A 35 -16.54 1.96 0.06
C ASP A 35 -16.40 0.43 0.25
N PRO A 36 -17.48 -0.36 0.17
CA PRO A 36 -17.40 -1.81 0.32
C PRO A 36 -16.46 -2.46 -0.71
N GLU A 37 -16.41 -1.96 -1.96
CA GLU A 37 -15.51 -2.53 -2.98
C GLU A 37 -14.03 -2.32 -2.62
N LEU A 38 -13.70 -1.19 -1.99
CA LEU A 38 -12.35 -0.93 -1.47
C LEU A 38 -11.98 -1.91 -0.36
N VAL A 39 -12.91 -2.21 0.54
CA VAL A 39 -12.69 -3.12 1.66
C VAL A 39 -12.41 -4.54 1.16
N ASP A 40 -13.25 -5.06 0.24
CA ASP A 40 -13.05 -6.39 -0.34
C ASP A 40 -11.70 -6.51 -1.07
N MET A 41 -11.34 -5.48 -1.86
CA MET A 41 -10.03 -5.43 -2.53
C MET A 41 -8.87 -5.40 -1.55
N LEU A 42 -8.98 -4.62 -0.46
CA LEU A 42 -7.96 -4.56 0.58
C LEU A 42 -7.80 -5.91 1.25
N GLU A 43 -8.90 -6.57 1.64
CA GLU A 43 -8.85 -7.89 2.26
C GLU A 43 -8.17 -8.92 1.36
N ASP A 44 -8.42 -8.91 0.05
CA ASP A 44 -7.74 -9.83 -0.85
C ASP A 44 -6.26 -9.50 -1.05
N ALA A 45 -5.93 -8.21 -1.23
CA ALA A 45 -4.56 -7.75 -1.46
C ALA A 45 -3.67 -7.91 -0.21
N VAL A 46 -4.23 -7.82 1.00
CA VAL A 46 -3.46 -7.95 2.25
C VAL A 46 -3.27 -9.40 2.69
N LYS A 47 -4.16 -10.33 2.34
CA LYS A 47 -4.03 -11.77 2.64
C LYS A 47 -2.63 -12.33 2.40
N PRO A 48 -1.99 -12.17 1.21
CA PRO A 48 -0.66 -12.73 0.97
C PRO A 48 0.44 -12.14 1.87
N TYR A 49 0.25 -10.96 2.45
CA TYR A 49 1.23 -10.30 3.32
C TYR A 49 1.00 -10.55 4.82
N LEU A 50 -0.18 -11.04 5.21
CA LEU A 50 -0.54 -11.32 6.61
C LEU A 50 -0.33 -12.79 7.00
N THR A 51 -0.04 -13.66 6.04
CA THR A 51 0.27 -15.07 6.31
C THR A 51 1.66 -15.19 6.97
N PRO A 52 1.77 -15.90 8.12
CA PRO A 52 3.03 -16.09 8.86
C PRO A 52 4.06 -16.97 8.16
#